data_AF-A0A8T5MU13-F1
#
_entry.id   AF-A0A8T5MU13-F1
#
_cell.length_a   1.000
_cell.length_b   1.000
_cell.length_c   1.000
_cell.angle_alpha   90.00
_cell.angle_beta   90.00
_cell.angle_gamma   90.00
#
_symmetry.space_group_name_H-M   'P 1'
#
loop_
_entity.id
_entity.type
_entity.pdbx_description
1 polymer ?
#
loop_
_entity_poly.entity_id
_entity_poly.type
_entity_poly.pdbx_seq_one_letter_code
_entity_poly.pdbx_strand_id
1 'polypeptide(L)'
;MKIVIKKKKNGTGILISFSTQGENFKSVSERSKFFEKLHGRKQIIIRQKKKYEYHRLGVLDEVPHIPVDNSVFIIMQEHMKQMEEFFNQWEDKVMFKTFPVLLDKEEAEQLQEVPVQPEEKSRFKLIEVPKKKKVI
;
A
#
# COMPACT_ATOMS: atom_id res chain seq x y z
N MET A 1 3.21 -14.07 21.96
CA MET A 1 4.16 -15.15 21.61
C MET A 1 5.43 -14.50 21.08
N LYS A 2 6.56 -14.57 21.80
CA LYS A 2 7.82 -13.90 21.40
C LYS A 2 8.65 -14.86 20.54
N ILE A 3 8.75 -14.58 19.24
CA ILE A 3 9.68 -15.28 18.35
C ILE A 3 11.00 -14.50 18.37
N VAL A 4 12.07 -15.12 18.88
CA VAL A 4 13.42 -14.55 18.90
C VAL A 4 14.12 -14.98 17.60
N ILE A 5 14.18 -14.07 16.62
CA ILE A 5 14.88 -14.30 15.36
C ILE A 5 16.36 -13.93 15.55
N LYS A 6 17.27 -14.90 15.36
CA LYS A 6 18.72 -14.66 15.32
C LYS A 6 19.04 -13.84 14.07
N LYS A 7 19.55 -12.62 14.24
CA LYS A 7 20.06 -11.75 13.16
C LYS A 7 21.04 -12.53 12.27
N LYS A 8 20.66 -12.78 11.02
CA LYS A 8 21.62 -13.07 9.94
C LYS A 8 21.62 -11.88 8.99
N LYS A 9 22.82 -11.32 8.78
CA LYS A 9 23.08 -10.18 7.90
C LYS A 9 22.63 -10.52 6.47
N ASN A 10 21.64 -9.77 5.99
CA ASN A 10 21.17 -9.66 4.60
C ASN A 10 20.23 -10.79 4.13
N GLY A 11 18.98 -10.44 3.80
CA GLY A 11 17.99 -11.33 3.18
C GLY A 11 16.86 -11.83 4.09
N THR A 12 16.61 -11.24 5.25
CA THR A 12 15.43 -11.59 6.07
C THR A 12 14.27 -10.67 5.71
N GLY A 13 13.26 -11.24 5.05
CA GLY A 13 11.99 -10.60 4.78
C GLY A 13 10.96 -10.92 5.88
N ILE A 14 9.90 -10.14 5.93
CA ILE A 14 8.73 -10.41 6.75
C ILE A 14 7.52 -10.51 5.84
N LEU A 15 6.90 -11.69 5.83
CA LEU A 15 5.59 -11.90 5.24
C LEU A 15 4.53 -11.37 6.20
N ILE A 16 3.73 -10.43 5.73
CA ILE A 16 2.59 -9.88 6.45
C ILE A 16 1.33 -10.43 5.81
N SER A 17 0.48 -11.06 6.61
CA SER A 17 -0.88 -11.45 6.22
C SER A 17 -1.88 -10.74 7.10
N PHE A 18 -2.90 -10.12 6.53
CA PHE A 18 -3.94 -9.42 7.28
C PHE A 18 -5.34 -9.87 6.89
N SER A 19 -6.32 -9.62 7.77
CA SER A 19 -7.72 -9.91 7.52
C SER A 19 -8.59 -8.73 7.95
N THR A 20 -9.53 -8.37 7.09
CA THR A 20 -10.49 -7.26 7.30
C THR A 20 -11.91 -7.80 7.48
N GLN A 21 -12.09 -8.74 8.43
CA GLN A 21 -13.40 -9.32 8.72
C GLN A 21 -14.46 -8.23 8.86
N GLY A 22 -15.53 -8.34 8.07
CA GLY A 22 -16.48 -7.25 7.84
C GLY A 22 -17.20 -6.75 9.10
N GLU A 23 -17.27 -7.57 10.14
CA GLU A 23 -17.96 -7.27 11.40
C GLU A 23 -17.26 -6.20 12.24
N ASN A 24 -15.94 -6.03 12.10
CA ASN A 24 -15.20 -5.04 12.90
C ASN A 24 -15.17 -3.64 12.27
N PHE A 25 -15.62 -3.51 11.02
CA PHE A 25 -15.74 -2.23 10.33
C PHE A 25 -17.15 -1.69 10.46
N LYS A 26 -17.29 -0.42 10.84
CA LYS A 26 -18.59 0.27 10.96
C LYS A 26 -19.29 0.41 9.61
N SER A 27 -18.52 0.42 8.52
CA SER A 27 -19.05 0.53 7.16
C SER A 27 -18.05 0.07 6.10
N VAL A 28 -18.55 -0.22 4.90
CA VAL A 28 -17.72 -0.45 3.70
C VAL A 28 -16.79 0.73 3.44
N SER A 29 -17.25 1.97 3.67
CA SER A 29 -16.42 3.17 3.49
C SER A 29 -15.22 3.22 4.44
N GLU A 30 -15.41 2.80 5.70
CA GLU A 30 -14.31 2.72 6.66
C GLU A 30 -13.29 1.66 6.25
N ARG A 31 -13.76 0.50 5.79
CA ARG A 31 -12.91 -0.54 5.22
C ARG A 31 -12.14 -0.04 4.00
N SER A 32 -12.79 0.72 3.11
CA SER A 32 -12.10 1.37 1.99
C SER A 32 -11.01 2.32 2.45
N LYS A 33 -11.22 3.10 3.53
CA LYS A 33 -10.17 3.98 4.07
C LYS A 33 -8.93 3.21 4.54
N PHE A 34 -9.10 2.02 5.10
CA PHE A 34 -7.95 1.17 5.44
C PHE A 34 -7.13 0.84 4.19
N PHE A 35 -7.78 0.33 3.14
CA PHE A 35 -7.10 0.01 1.88
C PHE A 35 -6.51 1.23 1.20
N GLU A 36 -7.21 2.36 1.20
CA GLU A 36 -6.70 3.64 0.66
C GLU A 36 -5.46 4.13 1.41
N LYS A 37 -5.38 3.93 2.74
CA LYS A 37 -4.17 4.28 3.50
C LYS A 37 -3.05 3.26 3.32
N LEU A 38 -3.38 1.99 3.07
CA LEU A 38 -2.37 0.95 2.85
C LEU A 38 -1.74 1.07 1.46
N HIS A 39 -2.56 1.15 0.41
CA HIS A 39 -2.12 1.12 -1.01
C HIS A 39 -2.09 2.49 -1.69
N GLY A 40 -2.55 3.54 -1.00
CA GLY A 40 -2.75 4.84 -1.62
C GLY A 40 -4.05 4.91 -2.42
N ARG A 41 -4.32 6.07 -3.02
CA ARG A 41 -5.50 6.27 -3.87
C ARG A 41 -5.34 7.38 -4.88
N LYS A 42 -6.01 7.22 -6.01
CA LYS A 42 -6.17 8.29 -7.01
C LYS A 42 -7.31 9.21 -6.63
N GLN A 43 -7.00 10.48 -6.42
CA GLN A 43 -7.96 11.55 -6.19
C GLN A 43 -8.15 12.37 -7.46
N ILE A 44 -9.39 12.39 -7.97
CA ILE A 44 -9.77 13.17 -9.15
C ILE A 44 -10.54 14.41 -8.71
N ILE A 45 -10.08 15.59 -9.09
CA ILE A 45 -10.78 16.87 -8.87
C ILE A 45 -11.22 17.43 -10.22
N ILE A 46 -12.51 17.73 -10.37
CA ILE A 46 -13.05 18.37 -11.57
C ILE A 46 -13.32 19.85 -11.23
N ARG A 47 -12.61 20.77 -11.89
CA ARG A 47 -12.82 22.22 -11.76
C ARG A 47 -12.90 22.86 -13.12
N GLN A 48 -13.94 23.67 -13.37
CA GLN A 48 -14.09 24.45 -14.61
C GLN A 48 -13.84 23.64 -15.89
N LYS A 49 -14.43 22.44 -16.00
CA LYS A 49 -14.26 21.49 -17.13
C LYS A 49 -12.85 20.92 -17.31
N LYS A 50 -11.95 21.11 -16.34
CA LYS A 50 -10.63 20.46 -16.28
C LYS A 50 -10.65 19.36 -15.22
N LYS A 51 -10.03 18.22 -15.56
CA LYS A 51 -9.83 17.08 -14.65
C LYS A 51 -8.39 17.12 -14.13
N TYR A 52 -8.24 17.13 -12.82
CA TYR A 52 -6.97 17.06 -12.11
C TYR A 52 -6.89 15.72 -11.40
N GLU A 53 -5.78 15.00 -11.56
CA GLU A 53 -5.55 13.71 -10.94
C GLU A 53 -4.35 13.83 -9.98
N TYR A 54 -4.56 13.40 -8.74
CA TYR A 54 -3.58 13.39 -7.67
C TYR A 54 -3.43 11.97 -7.15
N HIS A 55 -2.21 11.48 -6.95
CA HIS A 55 -1.99 10.25 -6.19
C HIS A 55 -1.79 10.61 -4.72
N ARG A 56 -2.64 10.07 -3.86
CA ARG A 56 -2.47 10.15 -2.41
C ARG A 56 -1.70 8.91 -1.98
N LEU A 57 -0.52 9.11 -1.41
CA LEU A 57 0.36 8.03 -0.99
C LEU A 57 -0.26 7.20 0.13
N GLY A 58 -0.12 5.88 0.02
CA GLY A 58 -0.31 4.93 1.12
C GLY A 58 1.01 4.43 1.66
N VAL A 59 0.96 3.66 2.75
CA VAL A 59 2.17 3.14 3.41
C VAL A 59 2.99 2.26 2.47
N LEU A 60 2.33 1.46 1.63
CA LEU A 60 3.01 0.60 0.65
C LEU A 60 3.55 1.34 -0.58
N ASP A 61 3.20 2.62 -0.77
CA ASP A 61 3.87 3.46 -1.77
C ASP A 61 5.27 3.91 -1.28
N GLU A 62 5.48 3.94 0.03
CA GLU A 62 6.75 4.33 0.65
C GLU A 62 7.61 3.13 1.06
N VAL A 63 6.97 1.99 1.34
CA VAL A 63 7.62 0.75 1.75
C VAL A 63 7.75 -0.20 0.55
N PRO A 64 8.97 -0.53 0.08
CA PRO A 64 9.18 -1.60 -0.88
C PRO A 64 8.52 -2.89 -0.39
N HIS A 65 7.72 -3.49 -1.26
CA HIS A 65 7.00 -4.71 -0.94
C HIS A 65 6.84 -5.61 -2.17
N ILE A 66 6.81 -6.92 -1.93
CA ILE A 66 6.44 -7.92 -2.93
C ILE A 66 5.01 -8.36 -2.61
N PRO A 67 4.03 -8.07 -3.49
CA PRO A 67 2.68 -8.56 -3.32
C PRO A 67 2.64 -10.07 -3.57
N VAL A 68 2.10 -10.82 -2.60
CA VAL A 68 1.84 -12.27 -2.76
C VAL A 68 0.35 -12.50 -3.06
N ASP A 69 -0.52 -11.74 -2.40
CA ASP A 69 -1.97 -11.69 -2.62
C ASP A 69 -2.52 -10.33 -2.13
N ASN A 70 -3.80 -10.05 -2.35
CA ASN A 70 -4.49 -8.82 -1.92
C ASN A 70 -4.40 -8.55 -0.42
N SER A 71 -4.19 -9.58 0.40
CA SER A 71 -4.07 -9.46 1.85
C SER A 71 -2.75 -10.03 2.40
N VAL A 72 -1.79 -10.30 1.51
CA VAL A 72 -0.51 -10.91 1.85
C VAL A 72 0.61 -10.26 1.04
N PHE A 73 1.63 -9.74 1.72
CA PHE A 73 2.78 -9.14 1.07
C PHE A 73 4.03 -9.31 1.90
N ILE A 74 5.19 -9.21 1.26
CA ILE A 74 6.50 -9.34 1.89
C ILE A 74 7.18 -7.98 1.90
N ILE A 75 7.81 -7.63 3.02
CA ILE A 75 8.64 -6.43 3.16
C ILE A 75 10.02 -6.81 3.71
N MET A 76 10.98 -5.90 3.61
CA MET A 76 12.22 -6.03 4.38
C MET A 76 11.98 -5.81 5.86
N GLN A 77 12.69 -6.57 6.70
CA GLN A 77 12.56 -6.49 8.17
C GLN A 77 12.78 -5.07 8.72
N GLU A 78 13.57 -4.24 8.05
CA GLU A 78 13.81 -2.84 8.45
C GLU A 78 12.57 -1.96 8.40
N HIS A 79 11.61 -2.27 7.53
CA HIS A 79 10.33 -1.55 7.43
C HIS A 79 9.27 -2.06 8.41
N MET A 80 9.57 -3.09 9.20
CA MET A 80 8.60 -3.69 10.13
C MET A 80 8.05 -2.65 11.12
N LYS A 81 8.90 -1.75 11.63
CA LYS A 81 8.46 -0.73 12.59
C LYS A 81 7.37 0.19 12.01
N GLN A 82 7.57 0.66 10.77
CA GLN A 82 6.59 1.51 10.09
C GLN A 82 5.26 0.75 9.85
N MET A 83 5.35 -0.54 9.52
CA MET A 83 4.16 -1.37 9.33
C MET A 83 3.43 -1.67 10.64
N GLU A 84 4.14 -1.93 11.73
CA GLU A 84 3.53 -2.08 13.07
C GLU A 84 2.78 -0.81 13.47
N GLU A 85 3.41 0.36 13.30
CA GLU A 85 2.77 1.65 13.57
C GLU A 85 1.50 1.85 12.74
N PHE A 86 1.49 1.43 11.47
CA PHE A 86 0.29 1.45 10.64
C PHE A 86 -0.80 0.49 11.16
N PHE A 87 -0.47 -0.78 11.37
CA PHE A 87 -1.47 -1.77 11.80
C PHE A 87 -2.00 -1.52 13.21
N ASN A 88 -1.20 -0.95 14.11
CA ASN A 88 -1.64 -0.56 15.46
C ASN A 88 -2.75 0.50 15.42
N GLN A 89 -2.77 1.38 14.40
CA GLN A 89 -3.88 2.34 14.22
C GLN A 89 -5.22 1.66 13.85
N TRP A 90 -5.16 0.39 13.46
CA TRP A 90 -6.29 -0.42 13.00
C TRP A 90 -6.44 -1.72 13.80
N GLU A 91 -5.75 -1.87 14.93
CA GLU A 91 -5.69 -3.14 15.69
C GLU A 91 -7.09 -3.62 16.15
N ASP A 92 -8.01 -2.70 16.36
CA ASP A 92 -9.40 -2.97 16.74
C ASP A 92 -10.24 -3.55 15.57
N LYS A 93 -9.76 -3.42 14.33
CA LYS A 93 -10.50 -3.81 13.12
C LYS A 93 -9.78 -4.82 12.24
N VAL A 94 -8.47 -4.79 12.25
CA VAL A 94 -7.61 -5.56 11.35
C VAL A 94 -6.71 -6.46 12.16
N MET A 95 -6.91 -7.75 11.98
CA MET A 95 -5.96 -8.73 12.49
C MET A 95 -4.85 -8.92 11.47
N PHE A 96 -3.60 -8.88 11.91
CA PHE A 96 -2.45 -9.20 11.08
C PHE A 96 -1.54 -10.22 11.77
N LYS A 97 -0.83 -10.98 10.96
CA LYS A 97 0.19 -11.95 11.36
C LYS A 97 1.45 -11.71 10.56
N THR A 98 2.57 -11.89 11.21
CA THR A 98 3.90 -11.73 10.62
C THR A 98 4.64 -13.06 10.66
N PHE A 99 5.34 -13.38 9.58
CA PHE A 99 6.18 -14.56 9.49
C PHE A 99 7.54 -14.17 8.91
N PRO A 100 8.65 -14.52 9.58
CA PRO A 100 9.96 -14.33 8.96
C PRO A 100 10.10 -15.26 7.76
N VAL A 101 10.58 -14.71 6.65
CA VAL A 101 10.85 -15.44 5.42
C VAL A 101 12.29 -15.20 4.98
N LEU A 102 12.89 -16.22 4.37
CA LEU A 102 14.18 -16.09 3.72
C LEU A 102 13.93 -15.62 2.30
N LEU A 103 14.57 -14.53 1.93
CA LEU A 103 14.51 -13.99 0.57
C LEU A 103 15.67 -14.56 -0.23
N ASP A 104 15.40 -14.88 -1.49
CA ASP A 104 16.48 -15.07 -2.44
C ASP A 104 17.10 -13.72 -2.84
N LYS A 105 18.10 -13.77 -3.73
CA LYS A 105 18.81 -12.58 -4.15
C LYS A 105 17.92 -11.64 -4.98
N GLU A 106 17.06 -12.18 -5.83
CA GLU A 106 16.18 -11.40 -6.71
C GLU A 106 15.10 -10.68 -5.89
N GLU A 107 14.46 -11.40 -4.96
CA GLU A 107 13.48 -10.85 -4.02
C GLU A 107 14.11 -9.77 -3.11
N ALA A 108 15.33 -9.99 -2.62
CA ALA A 108 16.04 -9.02 -1.81
C ALA A 108 16.46 -7.76 -2.60
N GLU A 109 16.78 -7.89 -3.89
CA GLU A 109 17.06 -6.76 -4.78
C GLU A 109 15.78 -5.95 -5.06
N GLN A 110 14.66 -6.61 -5.36
CA GLN A 110 13.36 -5.94 -5.56
C GLN A 110 12.91 -5.11 -4.36
N LEU A 111 13.24 -5.54 -3.15
CA LEU A 111 12.88 -4.84 -1.92
C LEU A 111 13.91 -3.78 -1.47
N GLN A 112 15.07 -3.70 -2.12
CA GLN A 112 16.05 -2.62 -1.90
C GLN A 112 15.83 -1.44 -2.84
N GLU A 113 15.24 -1.69 -4.01
CA GLU A 113 14.78 -0.64 -4.88
C GLU A 113 13.61 0.07 -4.19
N VAL A 114 13.81 1.33 -3.80
CA VAL A 114 12.70 2.21 -3.40
C VAL A 114 11.67 2.12 -4.53
N PRO A 115 10.39 1.80 -4.25
CA PRO A 115 9.38 1.76 -5.30
C PRO A 115 9.48 3.07 -6.07
N VAL A 116 9.86 2.97 -7.35
CA VAL A 116 10.06 4.12 -8.21
C VAL A 116 8.72 4.85 -8.25
N GLN A 117 8.65 5.92 -7.46
CA GLN A 117 7.54 6.84 -7.50
C GLN A 117 7.32 7.23 -8.97
N PRO A 118 6.09 7.25 -9.48
CA PRO A 118 5.79 7.74 -10.82
C PRO A 118 5.96 9.27 -10.90
N GLU A 119 7.03 9.83 -10.33
CA GLU A 119 7.42 11.25 -10.42
C GLU A 119 7.56 11.66 -11.90
N GLU A 120 7.93 10.75 -12.81
CA GLU A 120 7.93 11.01 -14.26
C GLU A 120 6.52 11.03 -14.90
N LYS A 121 5.49 10.56 -14.20
CA LYS A 121 4.06 10.65 -14.57
C LYS A 121 3.26 11.63 -13.72
N SER A 122 3.88 12.32 -12.75
CA SER A 122 3.39 13.61 -12.23
C SER A 122 3.68 14.76 -13.22
N ARG A 123 3.76 14.46 -14.53
CA ARG A 123 3.39 15.43 -15.54
C ARG A 123 1.90 15.69 -15.39
N PHE A 124 1.55 16.92 -15.02
CA PHE A 124 0.23 17.51 -15.26
C PHE A 124 -0.42 16.94 -16.53
N LYS A 125 -1.30 15.94 -16.40
CA LYS A 125 -2.14 15.51 -17.52
C LYS A 125 -3.39 16.37 -17.49
N LEU A 126 -3.29 17.52 -18.16
CA LEU A 126 -4.45 18.33 -18.50
C LEU A 126 -5.26 17.53 -19.52
N ILE A 127 -6.26 16.79 -19.04
CA ILE A 127 -7.18 16.06 -19.91
C ILE A 127 -8.36 17.00 -20.15
N GLU A 128 -8.47 17.52 -21.38
CA GLU A 128 -9.65 18.26 -21.81
C GLU A 128 -10.86 17.32 -21.79
N VAL A 129 -11.94 17.75 -21.15
CA VAL A 129 -13.19 16.99 -21.13
C VAL A 129 -13.85 17.13 -22.52
N PRO A 130 -14.02 16.04 -23.30
CA PRO A 130 -14.70 16.13 -24.58
C PRO A 130 -16.14 16.61 -24.36
N LYS A 131 -16.55 17.67 -25.06
CA LYS A 131 -17.92 18.16 -25.05
C LYS A 131 -18.84 17.03 -25.50
N LYS A 132 -19.72 16.55 -24.62
CA LYS A 132 -20.86 15.71 -25.04
C LYS A 132 -21.63 16.50 -26.11
N LYS A 133 -21.66 16.01 -27.35
CA LYS A 133 -22.60 16.49 -28.37
C LYS A 133 -24.01 16.27 -27.78
N LYS A 134 -24.76 17.35 -27.57
CA LYS A 134 -26.21 17.26 -27.43
C LYS A 134 -26.70 16.67 -28.75
N VAL A 135 -27.14 15.41 -28.72
CA VAL A 135 -28.02 14.87 -29.75
C VAL A 135 -29.36 15.56 -29.50
N ILE A 136 -29.73 16.45 -30.42
CA ILE A 136 -31.07 17.06 -30.51
C ILE A 136 -31.93 16.07 -31.28
#